data_AF-A0A292YUQ7-F1
#
_entry.id   AF-A0A292YUQ7-F1
#
_cell.length_a   1.000
_cell.length_b   1.000
_cell.length_c   1.000
_cell.angle_alpha   90.00
_cell.angle_beta   90.00
_cell.angle_gamma   90.00
#
_symmetry.space_group_name_H-M   'P 1'
#
loop_
_entity.id
_entity.type
_entity.pdbx_description
1 polymer ?
#
loop_
_entity_poly.entity_id
_entity_poly.type
_entity_poly.pdbx_seq_one_letter_code
_entity_poly.pdbx_strand_id
1 'polypeptide(L)'
;MSDPLDALHEPVRPVDPDPAFAARLRARLEREVLAAPRPRERGDAMTSTISHGTALALHSITPYIAVPDAAAALDFYVGAFGATRRGAPIVMPDGRVGHAEIAIGDSVLMLAEQFPEMGIVAPREGESPMSMRLEVADPDAVVERAVELGARLERPVGDSPYGRGGVVVDPAGHRWMVSREAAAGRPLQVGDVGYASLWRRDVGAAERFYGAVLGWTTEGDHTGRRRQVTGRGRSLGLFGGQDLATTLCCYAVDDVDETVALVRAAGGTAGEPTEEPYGRLADCTDDQGVPFAVFTPGPDATRPGDTEPGALTYLTIEIPDAGRARAFYGTVLGWRFSPGRVAEGWAVHAGSGGATSPTTGLHGGADTGRVVPMFVVTDIAAAVGTVRSAGGTADDPADAGYGTSARCTDDQGAAFWLVQY
;
A
#
# COMPACT_ATOMS: atom_id res chain seq x y z
N MET A 1 16.94 -46.10 41.90
CA MET A 1 16.49 -45.22 40.81
C MET A 1 17.73 -44.68 40.16
N SER A 2 18.07 -45.17 38.96
CA SER A 2 19.15 -44.63 38.15
C SER A 2 18.79 -43.22 37.68
N ASP A 3 19.80 -42.36 37.55
CA ASP A 3 19.64 -40.98 37.11
C ASP A 3 19.15 -40.97 35.65
N PRO A 4 18.02 -40.30 35.33
CA PRO A 4 17.52 -40.22 33.95
C PRO A 4 18.49 -39.54 32.96
N LEU A 5 19.57 -38.91 33.44
CA LEU A 5 20.58 -38.26 32.61
C LEU A 5 21.77 -39.17 32.25
N ASP A 6 21.87 -40.38 32.82
CA ASP A 6 22.95 -41.32 32.50
C ASP A 6 22.99 -41.73 31.01
N ALA A 7 21.84 -41.66 30.31
CA ALA A 7 21.72 -41.97 28.88
C ALA A 7 22.45 -40.97 27.95
N LEU A 8 22.80 -39.77 28.44
CA LEU A 8 23.49 -38.74 27.64
C LEU A 8 25.02 -38.94 27.61
N HIS A 9 25.55 -39.87 28.41
CA HIS A 9 26.98 -40.18 28.45
C HIS A 9 27.39 -41.32 27.51
N GLU A 10 26.44 -41.96 26.82
CA GLU A 10 26.74 -43.01 25.85
C GLU A 10 27.03 -42.42 24.45
N PRO A 11 28.12 -42.84 23.77
CA PRO A 11 28.46 -42.30 22.46
C PRO A 11 27.40 -42.67 21.41
N VAL A 12 26.77 -41.65 20.82
CA VAL A 12 25.79 -41.79 19.73
C VAL A 12 26.48 -42.44 18.53
N ARG A 13 26.11 -43.69 18.22
CA ARG A 13 26.48 -44.34 16.97
C ARG A 13 25.47 -43.94 15.88
N PRO A 14 25.91 -43.39 14.73
CA PRO A 14 25.02 -43.12 13.62
C PRO A 14 24.34 -44.43 13.20
N VAL A 15 23.01 -44.43 13.22
CA VAL A 15 22.20 -45.52 12.67
C VAL A 15 21.94 -45.17 11.22
N ASP A 16 22.42 -46.01 10.30
CA ASP A 16 22.08 -45.86 8.89
C ASP A 16 20.55 -45.93 8.72
N PRO A 17 19.95 -45.03 7.90
CA PRO A 17 18.52 -45.02 7.71
C PRO A 17 18.05 -46.36 7.13
N ASP A 18 16.87 -46.82 7.57
CA ASP A 18 16.22 -48.03 7.06
C ASP A 18 16.27 -48.05 5.51
N PRO A 19 16.92 -49.05 4.90
CA PRO A 19 17.05 -49.15 3.45
C PRO A 19 15.70 -49.11 2.73
N ALA A 20 14.63 -49.63 3.36
CA ALA A 20 13.29 -49.60 2.80
C ALA A 20 12.70 -48.18 2.79
N PHE A 21 12.97 -47.38 3.82
CA PHE A 21 12.60 -45.97 3.85
C PHE A 21 13.37 -45.17 2.80
N ALA A 22 14.69 -45.37 2.71
CA ALA A 22 15.53 -44.69 1.72
C ALA A 22 15.09 -45.00 0.27
N ALA A 23 14.72 -46.26 0.00
CA ALA A 23 14.21 -46.68 -1.31
C ALA A 23 12.86 -46.01 -1.66
N ARG A 24 11.93 -45.95 -0.70
CA ARG A 24 10.63 -45.27 -0.91
C ARG A 24 10.79 -43.76 -1.16
N LEU A 25 11.70 -43.11 -0.43
CA LEU A 25 11.98 -41.69 -0.59
C LEU A 25 12.60 -41.39 -1.97
N ARG A 26 13.57 -42.21 -2.40
CA ARG A 26 14.20 -42.09 -3.72
C ARG A 26 13.18 -42.24 -4.85
N ALA A 27 12.33 -43.28 -4.80
CA ALA A 27 11.30 -43.50 -5.81
C ALA A 27 10.25 -42.35 -5.86
N ARG A 28 9.97 -41.69 -4.73
CA ARG A 28 9.10 -40.51 -4.71
C ARG A 28 9.76 -39.32 -5.39
N LEU A 29 11.02 -39.03 -5.05
CA LEU A 29 11.78 -37.92 -5.63
C LEU A 29 11.98 -38.10 -7.14
N GLU A 30 12.25 -39.31 -7.61
CA GLU A 30 12.40 -39.60 -9.05
C GLU A 30 11.11 -39.34 -9.82
N ARG A 31 9.94 -39.71 -9.27
CA ARG A 31 8.64 -39.38 -9.87
C ARG A 31 8.41 -37.88 -9.98
N GLU A 32 8.66 -37.14 -8.90
CA GLU A 32 8.40 -35.70 -8.84
C GLU A 32 9.37 -34.91 -9.76
N VAL A 33 10.62 -35.36 -9.87
CA VAL A 33 11.64 -34.72 -10.71
C VAL A 33 11.43 -35.04 -12.20
N LEU A 34 10.92 -36.23 -12.54
CA LEU A 34 10.69 -36.63 -13.95
C LEU A 34 9.34 -36.15 -14.51
N ALA A 35 8.37 -35.80 -13.65
CA ALA A 35 7.06 -35.30 -14.06
C ALA A 35 7.03 -33.77 -14.32
N ALA A 36 8.07 -33.02 -13.91
CA ALA A 36 8.16 -31.60 -14.16
C ALA A 36 8.62 -31.30 -15.61
N PRO A 37 7.96 -30.37 -16.35
CA PRO A 37 8.41 -29.99 -17.68
C PRO A 37 9.76 -29.28 -17.61
N ARG A 38 10.74 -29.74 -18.40
CA ARG A 38 12.09 -29.13 -18.45
C ARG A 38 12.05 -27.76 -19.14
N PRO A 39 12.61 -26.69 -18.55
CA PRO A 39 12.82 -25.43 -19.25
C PRO A 39 13.87 -25.59 -20.36
N ARG A 40 13.64 -24.92 -21.49
CA ARG A 40 14.63 -24.80 -22.58
C ARG A 40 15.84 -23.99 -22.11
N GLU A 41 17.03 -24.48 -22.43
CA GLU A 41 18.31 -23.84 -22.11
C GLU A 41 18.47 -22.46 -22.77
N ARG A 42 18.76 -21.42 -21.97
CA ARG A 42 19.53 -20.24 -22.43
C ARG A 42 20.23 -19.50 -21.27
N GLY A 43 21.56 -19.58 -21.31
CA GLY A 43 22.62 -18.67 -20.86
C GLY A 43 22.42 -17.67 -19.70
N ASP A 44 23.30 -17.81 -18.71
CA ASP A 44 23.88 -16.80 -17.80
C ASP A 44 22.98 -15.64 -17.34
N ALA A 45 22.33 -15.83 -16.18
CA ALA A 45 21.87 -14.71 -15.35
C ALA A 45 21.81 -15.09 -13.87
N MET A 46 22.34 -14.16 -13.07
CA MET A 46 22.32 -14.01 -11.62
C MET A 46 21.12 -14.69 -10.93
N THR A 47 21.40 -15.48 -9.89
CA THR A 47 20.42 -16.21 -9.07
C THR A 47 19.42 -15.24 -8.43
N SER A 48 18.30 -15.00 -9.09
CA SER A 48 17.13 -14.37 -8.48
C SER A 48 16.34 -15.47 -7.79
N THR A 49 16.40 -15.53 -6.47
CA THR A 49 15.49 -16.36 -5.68
C THR A 49 14.08 -15.78 -5.86
N ILE A 50 13.30 -16.41 -6.74
CA ILE A 50 11.87 -16.19 -6.82
C ILE A 50 11.25 -16.86 -5.59
N SER A 51 11.03 -16.09 -4.54
CA SER A 51 10.12 -16.50 -3.46
C SER A 51 8.69 -16.16 -3.86
N HIS A 52 7.99 -17.13 -4.45
CA HIS A 52 6.53 -17.17 -4.36
C HIS A 52 6.18 -17.67 -2.95
N GLY A 53 6.14 -16.73 -2.01
CA GLY A 53 5.61 -16.96 -0.67
C GLY A 53 4.76 -15.77 -0.33
N THR A 54 3.48 -16.01 -0.03
CA THR A 54 2.58 -15.09 0.67
C THR A 54 3.38 -14.32 1.70
N ALA A 55 3.38 -12.98 1.65
CA ALA A 55 4.08 -12.16 2.65
C ALA A 55 3.52 -12.51 4.03
N LEU A 56 4.22 -13.35 4.77
CA LEU A 56 3.91 -13.61 6.17
C LEU A 56 4.25 -12.32 6.93
N ALA A 57 3.29 -11.77 7.67
CA ALA A 57 3.61 -10.82 8.73
C ALA A 57 4.33 -11.61 9.85
N LEU A 58 5.67 -11.65 9.82
CA LEU A 58 6.48 -12.30 10.85
C LEU A 58 7.31 -11.29 11.63
N HIS A 59 7.16 -11.29 12.95
CA HIS A 59 8.11 -10.72 13.90
C HIS A 59 8.41 -11.73 15.03
N SER A 60 9.59 -12.34 15.02
CA SER A 60 10.14 -13.18 16.09
C SER A 60 11.51 -12.71 16.60
N ILE A 61 12.04 -11.63 16.01
CA ILE A 61 13.34 -11.03 16.32
C ILE A 61 13.11 -9.60 16.80
N THR A 62 13.70 -9.27 17.94
CA THR A 62 13.73 -7.92 18.50
C THR A 62 15.18 -7.45 18.48
N PRO A 63 15.58 -6.54 17.58
CA PRO A 63 16.97 -6.12 17.50
C PRO A 63 17.40 -5.42 18.79
N TYR A 64 18.66 -5.64 19.16
CA TYR A 64 19.33 -4.93 20.25
C TYR A 64 20.52 -4.19 19.66
N ILE A 65 20.49 -2.86 19.69
CA ILE A 65 21.54 -2.02 19.10
C ILE A 65 22.35 -1.27 20.16
N ALA A 66 23.62 -1.06 19.87
CA ALA A 66 24.48 -0.16 20.64
C ALA A 66 24.43 1.24 20.04
N VAL A 67 24.32 2.27 20.88
CA VAL A 67 24.35 3.67 20.47
C VAL A 67 25.41 4.45 21.25
N PRO A 68 25.97 5.56 20.72
CA PRO A 68 26.93 6.37 21.46
C PRO A 68 26.28 7.15 22.61
N ASP A 69 25.05 7.63 22.41
CA ASP A 69 24.24 8.41 23.35
C ASP A 69 22.79 7.92 23.25
N ALA A 70 22.29 7.31 24.33
CA ALA A 70 20.94 6.74 24.33
C ALA A 70 19.84 7.80 24.42
N ALA A 71 20.07 8.92 25.10
CA ALA A 71 19.06 9.97 25.20
C ALA A 71 18.82 10.61 23.82
N ALA A 72 19.89 10.95 23.11
CA ALA A 72 19.83 11.49 21.76
C ALA A 72 19.20 10.49 20.77
N ALA A 73 19.58 9.21 20.84
CA ALA A 73 19.00 8.17 19.98
C ALA A 73 17.49 8.01 20.23
N LEU A 74 17.06 7.98 21.50
CA LEU A 74 15.64 7.89 21.85
C LEU A 74 14.85 9.09 21.33
N ASP A 75 15.37 10.31 21.47
CA ASP A 75 14.71 11.52 20.95
C ASP A 75 14.63 11.51 19.42
N PHE A 76 15.69 11.06 18.75
CA PHE A 76 15.68 10.89 17.30
C PHE A 76 14.61 9.88 16.85
N TYR A 77 14.55 8.67 17.44
CA TYR A 77 13.58 7.66 17.00
C TYR A 77 12.13 8.07 17.29
N VAL A 78 11.88 8.76 18.40
CA VAL A 78 10.55 9.35 18.69
C VAL A 78 10.20 10.40 17.64
N GLY A 79 11.13 11.32 17.34
CA GLY A 79 10.89 12.46 16.45
C GLY A 79 10.85 12.14 14.96
N ALA A 80 11.64 11.15 14.51
CA ALA A 80 11.77 10.78 13.10
C ALA A 80 10.85 9.62 12.70
N PHE A 81 10.74 8.60 13.56
CA PHE A 81 10.04 7.36 13.23
C PHE A 81 8.71 7.18 13.97
N GLY A 82 8.31 8.17 14.76
CA GLY A 82 7.07 8.09 15.56
C GLY A 82 7.15 7.02 16.64
N ALA A 83 8.37 6.70 17.13
CA ALA A 83 8.56 5.70 18.15
C ALA A 83 7.91 6.10 19.48
N THR A 84 7.54 5.11 20.30
CA THR A 84 7.05 5.32 21.67
C THR A 84 7.96 4.63 22.67
N ARG A 85 8.36 5.33 23.73
CA ARG A 85 9.22 4.76 24.78
C ARG A 85 8.45 3.70 25.57
N ARG A 86 9.04 2.52 25.77
CA ARG A 86 8.46 1.44 26.56
C ARG A 86 9.07 1.41 27.95
N GLY A 87 8.61 2.32 28.80
CA GLY A 87 9.09 2.45 30.17
C GLY A 87 10.33 3.33 30.31
N ALA A 88 10.87 3.37 31.53
CA ALA A 88 12.05 4.17 31.86
C ALA A 88 13.34 3.41 31.48
N PRO A 89 14.37 4.08 30.93
CA PRO A 89 15.67 3.47 30.71
C PRO A 89 16.30 2.93 32.01
N ILE A 90 16.99 1.81 31.91
CA ILE A 90 17.79 1.26 32.99
C ILE A 90 19.17 1.92 32.94
N VAL A 91 19.46 2.74 33.95
CA VAL A 91 20.73 3.46 34.09
C VAL A 91 21.67 2.67 35.00
N MET A 92 22.89 2.45 34.53
CA MET A 92 23.94 1.74 35.24
C MET A 92 24.61 2.64 36.30
N PRO A 93 25.36 2.10 37.27
CA PRO A 93 26.01 2.90 38.32
C PRO A 93 26.98 3.98 37.82
N ASP A 94 27.51 3.82 36.62
CA ASP A 94 28.40 4.79 35.96
C ASP A 94 27.65 5.90 35.21
N GLY A 95 26.30 5.88 35.26
CA GLY A 95 25.44 6.87 34.62
C GLY A 95 25.05 6.55 33.18
N ARG A 96 25.62 5.51 32.56
CA ARG A 96 25.27 5.11 31.20
C ARG A 96 23.94 4.35 31.14
N VAL A 97 23.22 4.45 30.03
CA VAL A 97 22.01 3.64 29.81
C VAL A 97 22.42 2.22 29.43
N GLY A 98 22.18 1.27 30.33
CA GLY A 98 22.45 -0.16 30.10
C GLY A 98 21.34 -0.87 29.32
N HIS A 99 20.12 -0.31 29.29
CA HIS A 99 19.01 -0.83 28.50
C HIS A 99 17.87 0.19 28.36
N ALA A 100 17.29 0.26 27.16
CA ALA A 100 16.05 0.97 26.86
C ALA A 100 15.29 0.24 25.76
N GLU A 101 13.97 0.45 25.73
CA GLU A 101 13.08 -0.10 24.72
C GLU A 101 12.22 0.99 24.10
N ILE A 102 12.00 0.88 22.79
CA ILE A 102 11.00 1.65 22.05
C ILE A 102 10.13 0.73 21.21
N ALA A 103 8.87 1.14 21.02
CA ALA A 103 7.99 0.56 20.02
C ALA A 103 7.94 1.46 18.78
N ILE A 104 8.10 0.87 17.61
CA ILE A 104 7.89 1.51 16.30
C ILE A 104 6.85 0.67 15.57
N GLY A 105 5.64 1.20 15.38
CA GLY A 105 4.50 0.38 14.98
C GLY A 105 4.21 -0.70 16.03
N ASP A 106 4.17 -1.96 15.58
CA ASP A 106 3.99 -3.17 16.41
C ASP A 106 5.32 -3.88 16.75
N SER A 107 6.46 -3.35 16.28
CA SER A 107 7.79 -3.88 16.55
C SER A 107 8.45 -3.21 17.75
N VAL A 108 9.29 -3.96 18.47
CA VAL A 108 10.14 -3.44 19.54
C VAL A 108 11.58 -3.36 19.07
N LEU A 109 12.24 -2.25 19.38
CA LEU A 109 13.69 -2.07 19.26
C LEU A 109 14.27 -1.88 20.66
N MET A 110 15.29 -2.66 21.00
CA MET A 110 16.04 -2.53 22.24
C MET A 110 17.36 -1.82 21.95
N LEU A 111 17.83 -1.00 22.89
CA LEU A 111 19.12 -0.33 22.77
C LEU A 111 19.82 -0.16 24.11
N ALA A 112 21.14 0.01 24.05
CA ALA A 112 21.96 0.46 25.17
C ALA A 112 23.03 1.42 24.65
N GLU A 113 23.59 2.22 25.55
CA GLU A 113 24.83 2.91 25.25
C GLU A 113 25.97 1.90 25.07
N GLN A 114 27.01 2.33 24.38
CA GLN A 114 28.19 1.50 24.15
C GLN A 114 28.95 1.17 25.45
N PHE A 115 29.37 -0.09 25.54
CA PHE A 115 30.31 -0.63 26.53
C PHE A 115 31.43 -1.38 25.78
N PRO A 116 32.42 -0.67 25.21
CA PRO A 116 33.53 -1.29 24.47
C PRO A 116 34.29 -2.33 25.30
N GLU A 117 34.37 -2.15 26.60
CA GLU A 117 34.96 -3.09 27.57
C GLU A 117 34.22 -4.44 27.65
N MET A 118 32.95 -4.48 27.22
CA MET A 118 32.12 -5.69 27.12
C MET A 118 31.85 -6.09 25.65
N GLY A 119 32.49 -5.42 24.68
CA GLY A 119 32.28 -5.67 23.26
C GLY A 119 30.98 -5.11 22.67
N ILE A 120 30.25 -4.27 23.41
CA ILE A 120 29.03 -3.60 22.93
C ILE A 120 29.46 -2.25 22.33
N VAL A 121 29.55 -2.17 21.01
CA VAL A 121 30.13 -1.02 20.31
C VAL A 121 29.14 -0.48 19.27
N ALA A 122 28.88 0.82 19.32
CA ALA A 122 28.08 1.49 18.31
C ALA A 122 28.82 1.54 16.96
N PRO A 123 28.12 1.58 15.82
CA PRO A 123 28.75 1.71 14.52
C PRO A 123 29.67 2.93 14.45
N ARG A 124 30.81 2.79 13.78
CA ARG A 124 31.58 3.97 13.37
C ARG A 124 30.87 4.66 12.22
N GLU A 125 31.14 5.95 12.05
CA GLU A 125 30.55 6.71 10.95
C GLU A 125 30.85 6.05 9.60
N GLY A 126 29.80 5.69 8.87
CA GLY A 126 29.91 5.02 7.56
C GLY A 126 30.20 3.50 7.63
N GLU A 127 30.32 2.91 8.82
CA GLU A 127 30.62 1.49 9.03
C GLU A 127 29.46 0.73 9.70
N SER A 128 28.21 1.00 9.31
CA SER A 128 27.06 0.26 9.85
C SER A 128 27.14 -1.23 9.44
N PRO A 129 27.25 -2.18 10.39
CA PRO A 129 27.41 -3.59 10.08
C PRO A 129 26.11 -4.24 9.58
N MET A 130 24.98 -3.59 9.78
CA MET A 130 23.66 -4.06 9.38
C MET A 130 22.82 -2.92 8.79
N SER A 131 21.74 -3.29 8.10
CA SER A 131 20.69 -2.36 7.71
C SER A 131 19.37 -2.79 8.30
N MET A 132 18.70 -1.89 9.00
CA MET A 132 17.36 -2.11 9.52
C MET A 132 16.35 -1.60 8.50
N ARG A 133 15.35 -2.41 8.16
CA ARG A 133 14.26 -1.98 7.28
C ARG A 133 13.13 -1.44 8.15
N LEU A 134 12.68 -0.23 7.83
CA LEU A 134 11.51 0.39 8.43
C LEU A 134 10.44 0.55 7.35
N GLU A 135 9.33 -0.16 7.53
CA GLU A 135 8.17 -0.04 6.65
C GLU A 135 7.26 1.11 7.15
N VAL A 136 6.97 2.07 6.28
CA VAL A 136 6.19 3.28 6.63
C VAL A 136 5.17 3.61 5.54
N ALA A 137 4.13 4.37 5.90
CA ALA A 137 3.13 4.80 4.91
C ALA A 137 3.70 5.84 3.92
N ASP A 138 4.55 6.74 4.39
CA ASP A 138 5.11 7.87 3.64
C ASP A 138 6.63 7.94 3.83
N PRO A 139 7.42 7.24 2.99
CA PRO A 139 8.87 7.24 3.08
C PRO A 139 9.49 8.63 2.88
N ASP A 140 8.88 9.49 2.07
CA ASP A 140 9.36 10.84 1.81
C ASP A 140 9.31 11.69 3.07
N ALA A 141 8.15 11.75 3.74
CA ALA A 141 7.99 12.53 4.97
C ALA A 141 8.90 12.02 6.10
N VAL A 142 9.05 10.70 6.23
CA VAL A 142 9.91 10.10 7.26
C VAL A 142 11.39 10.38 6.98
N VAL A 143 11.82 10.27 5.73
CA VAL A 143 13.21 10.56 5.35
C VAL A 143 13.53 12.05 5.49
N GLU A 144 12.65 12.94 5.04
CA GLU A 144 12.78 14.39 5.21
C GLU A 144 12.93 14.73 6.70
N ARG A 145 12.03 14.21 7.53
CA ARG A 145 12.05 14.44 8.98
C ARG A 145 13.30 13.88 9.65
N ALA A 146 13.76 12.70 9.24
CA ALA A 146 14.99 12.12 9.75
C ALA A 146 16.20 13.00 9.42
N VAL A 147 16.27 13.55 8.21
CA VAL A 147 17.36 14.44 7.78
C VAL A 147 17.34 15.76 8.57
N GLU A 148 16.16 16.35 8.81
CA GLU A 148 16.02 17.53 9.67
C GLU A 148 16.54 17.30 11.10
N LEU A 149 16.38 16.07 11.61
CA LEU A 149 16.83 15.64 12.93
C LEU A 149 18.28 15.16 12.96
N GLY A 150 19.03 15.35 11.88
CA GLY A 150 20.46 15.09 11.82
C GLY A 150 20.86 13.74 11.22
N ALA A 151 19.92 12.98 10.64
CA ALA A 151 20.28 11.82 9.84
C ALA A 151 20.97 12.24 8.55
N ARG A 152 21.96 11.45 8.10
CA ARG A 152 22.58 11.64 6.80
C ARG A 152 21.76 10.92 5.74
N LEU A 153 21.34 11.62 4.69
CA LEU A 153 20.74 11.00 3.52
C LEU A 153 21.82 10.24 2.73
N GLU A 154 21.68 8.92 2.64
CA GLU A 154 22.57 8.07 1.84
C GLU A 154 22.00 7.83 0.43
N ARG A 155 20.70 7.53 0.36
CA ARG A 155 19.98 7.35 -0.90
C ARG A 155 18.66 8.12 -0.85
N PRO A 156 18.43 9.08 -1.78
CA PRO A 156 17.13 9.75 -1.91
C PRO A 156 15.98 8.76 -2.04
N VAL A 157 14.80 9.17 -1.59
CA VAL A 157 13.58 8.39 -1.82
C VAL A 157 13.29 8.37 -3.31
N GLY A 158 13.00 7.19 -3.84
CA GLY A 158 12.62 7.00 -5.23
C GLY A 158 11.83 5.73 -5.41
N ASP A 159 11.20 5.60 -6.57
CA ASP A 159 10.40 4.43 -6.92
C ASP A 159 11.27 3.29 -7.46
N SER A 160 10.86 2.07 -7.15
CA SER A 160 11.47 0.83 -7.63
C SER A 160 10.39 -0.23 -7.85
N PRO A 161 10.69 -1.34 -8.56
CA PRO A 161 9.76 -2.45 -8.71
C PRO A 161 9.28 -3.07 -7.38
N TYR A 162 10.00 -2.83 -6.28
CA TYR A 162 9.68 -3.35 -4.95
C TYR A 162 8.97 -2.33 -4.07
N GLY A 163 8.70 -1.13 -4.60
CA GLY A 163 8.05 -0.04 -3.89
C GLY A 163 8.90 1.23 -3.86
N ARG A 164 8.50 2.16 -3.02
CA ARG A 164 9.15 3.46 -2.88
C ARG A 164 9.98 3.48 -1.60
N GLY A 165 11.21 3.96 -1.66
CA GLY A 165 12.03 4.02 -0.46
C GLY A 165 13.38 4.69 -0.63
N GLY A 166 13.93 5.12 0.50
CA GLY A 166 15.23 5.77 0.61
C GLY A 166 16.12 5.06 1.63
N VAL A 167 17.33 5.60 1.81
CA VAL A 167 18.26 5.14 2.85
C VAL A 167 18.79 6.34 3.60
N VAL A 168 18.69 6.29 4.92
CA VAL A 168 19.30 7.25 5.83
C VAL A 168 20.24 6.54 6.80
N VAL A 169 21.24 7.26 7.29
CA VAL A 169 22.07 6.84 8.42
C VAL A 169 21.74 7.75 9.58
N ASP A 170 21.27 7.17 10.69
CA ASP A 170 20.89 7.95 11.87
C ASP A 170 22.12 8.57 12.58
N PRO A 171 21.92 9.52 13.51
CA PRO A 171 23.03 10.15 14.24
C PRO A 171 23.88 9.16 15.07
N ALA A 172 23.33 7.99 15.41
CA ALA A 172 24.05 6.93 16.12
C ALA A 172 24.86 6.02 15.18
N GLY A 173 24.80 6.26 13.86
CA GLY A 173 25.56 5.55 12.83
C GLY A 173 24.85 4.33 12.25
N HIS A 174 23.59 4.05 12.62
CA HIS A 174 22.86 2.90 12.09
C HIS A 174 22.21 3.22 10.75
N ARG A 175 22.31 2.27 9.82
CA ARG A 175 21.74 2.38 8.48
C ARG A 175 20.30 1.90 8.43
N TRP A 176 19.40 2.76 7.95
CA TRP A 176 17.96 2.52 7.85
C TRP A 176 17.49 2.54 6.39
N MET A 177 16.84 1.46 5.97
CA MET A 177 16.10 1.41 4.70
C MET A 177 14.64 1.75 5.01
N VAL A 178 14.23 2.96 4.68
CA VAL A 178 12.85 3.44 4.89
C VAL A 178 12.08 3.19 3.61
N SER A 179 11.11 2.29 3.66
CA SER A 179 10.39 1.83 2.48
C SER A 179 8.89 1.76 2.68
N ARG A 180 8.17 1.80 1.56
CA ARG A 180 6.84 1.22 1.41
C ARG A 180 6.89 0.24 0.25
N GLU A 181 6.26 -0.92 0.37
CA GLU A 181 6.18 -1.89 -0.73
C GLU A 181 5.36 -1.38 -1.92
N ALA A 182 5.66 -1.92 -3.10
CA ALA A 182 4.83 -1.70 -4.28
C ALA A 182 3.45 -2.30 -4.02
N ALA A 183 2.40 -1.50 -4.18
CA ALA A 183 1.03 -1.98 -4.05
C ALA A 183 0.66 -2.97 -5.17
N ALA A 184 1.31 -2.87 -6.35
CA ALA A 184 1.01 -3.65 -7.54
C ALA A 184 1.35 -5.15 -7.39
N GLY A 185 0.48 -6.02 -7.91
CA GLY A 185 0.68 -7.47 -7.94
C GLY A 185 0.32 -8.22 -6.64
N ARG A 186 0.06 -7.50 -5.54
CA ARG A 186 -0.51 -8.09 -4.32
C ARG A 186 -1.99 -8.46 -4.57
N PRO A 187 -2.56 -9.46 -3.87
CA PRO A 187 -4.00 -9.71 -3.94
C PRO A 187 -4.80 -8.44 -3.60
N LEU A 188 -5.93 -8.25 -4.29
CA LEU A 188 -6.93 -7.27 -3.83
C LEU A 188 -7.37 -7.65 -2.42
N GLN A 189 -7.57 -6.65 -1.59
CA GLN A 189 -8.01 -6.81 -0.21
C GLN A 189 -9.27 -5.99 0.04
N VAL A 190 -9.99 -6.32 1.11
CA VAL A 190 -11.26 -5.66 1.44
C VAL A 190 -11.11 -4.14 1.45
N GLY A 191 -11.99 -3.46 0.72
CA GLY A 191 -12.00 -2.01 0.57
C GLY A 191 -11.08 -1.47 -0.53
N ASP A 192 -10.33 -2.30 -1.26
CA ASP A 192 -9.65 -1.87 -2.49
C ASP A 192 -10.64 -1.69 -3.64
N VAL A 193 -10.30 -0.83 -4.59
CA VAL A 193 -11.10 -0.64 -5.81
C VAL A 193 -10.67 -1.64 -6.87
N GLY A 194 -11.48 -2.67 -7.12
CA GLY A 194 -11.23 -3.63 -8.20
C GLY A 194 -11.65 -3.13 -9.57
N TYR A 195 -12.68 -2.29 -9.61
CA TYR A 195 -13.17 -1.63 -10.82
C TYR A 195 -13.60 -0.21 -10.50
N ALA A 196 -13.32 0.72 -11.41
CA ALA A 196 -13.85 2.08 -11.34
C ALA A 196 -14.55 2.45 -12.65
N SER A 197 -15.59 3.27 -12.57
CA SER A 197 -16.30 3.77 -13.74
C SER A 197 -16.56 5.27 -13.64
N LEU A 198 -16.14 6.02 -14.65
CA LEU A 198 -16.46 7.44 -14.76
C LEU A 198 -17.88 7.58 -15.27
N TRP A 199 -18.78 8.01 -14.39
CA TRP A 199 -20.18 8.22 -14.70
C TRP A 199 -20.38 9.61 -15.27
N ARG A 200 -20.85 9.68 -16.51
CA ARG A 200 -21.00 10.91 -17.29
C ARG A 200 -22.37 10.95 -17.95
N ARG A 201 -22.76 12.13 -18.40
CA ARG A 201 -24.02 12.31 -19.11
C ARG A 201 -23.94 11.71 -20.52
N ASP A 202 -22.87 12.04 -21.24
CA ASP A 202 -22.56 11.57 -22.58
C ASP A 202 -21.24 10.78 -22.57
N VAL A 203 -21.35 9.46 -22.77
CA VAL A 203 -20.21 8.55 -22.79
C VAL A 203 -19.32 8.74 -24.02
N GLY A 204 -19.88 9.16 -25.16
CA GLY A 204 -19.13 9.40 -26.39
C GLY A 204 -18.31 10.68 -26.31
N ALA A 205 -18.84 11.73 -25.68
CA ALA A 205 -18.08 12.92 -25.32
C ALA A 205 -16.95 12.59 -24.34
N ALA A 206 -17.25 11.83 -23.29
CA ALA A 206 -16.25 11.40 -22.31
C ALA A 206 -15.12 10.58 -22.96
N GLU A 207 -15.46 9.64 -23.85
CA GLU A 207 -14.49 8.83 -24.60
C GLU A 207 -13.53 9.71 -25.42
N ARG A 208 -14.04 10.71 -26.15
CA ARG A 208 -13.21 11.64 -26.91
C ARG A 208 -12.34 12.51 -25.99
N PHE A 209 -12.90 13.02 -24.90
CA PHE A 209 -12.22 13.88 -23.95
C PHE A 209 -11.06 13.14 -23.27
N TYR A 210 -11.34 12.01 -22.61
CA TYR A 210 -10.32 11.23 -21.91
C TYR A 210 -9.36 10.51 -22.86
N GLY A 211 -9.80 10.17 -24.08
CA GLY A 211 -8.91 9.70 -25.14
C GLY A 211 -7.87 10.75 -25.53
N ALA A 212 -8.28 12.02 -25.65
CA ALA A 212 -7.35 13.12 -25.95
C ALA A 212 -6.42 13.45 -24.78
N VAL A 213 -6.94 13.52 -23.55
CA VAL A 213 -6.18 13.96 -22.37
C VAL A 213 -5.27 12.86 -21.82
N LEU A 214 -5.75 11.61 -21.73
CA LEU A 214 -5.08 10.50 -21.06
C LEU A 214 -4.57 9.42 -22.02
N GLY A 215 -4.80 9.58 -23.33
CA GLY A 215 -4.43 8.58 -24.34
C GLY A 215 -5.19 7.27 -24.20
N TRP A 216 -6.40 7.30 -23.63
CA TRP A 216 -7.20 6.09 -23.47
C TRP A 216 -7.77 5.58 -24.79
N THR A 217 -7.68 4.28 -24.97
CA THR A 217 -8.45 3.53 -25.96
C THR A 217 -9.57 2.80 -25.26
N THR A 218 -10.75 2.73 -25.88
CA THR A 218 -11.89 2.06 -25.28
C THR A 218 -12.59 1.10 -26.22
N GLU A 219 -13.23 0.08 -25.64
CA GLU A 219 -14.13 -0.84 -26.32
C GLU A 219 -15.55 -0.65 -25.80
N GLY A 220 -16.51 -0.51 -26.72
CA GLY A 220 -17.91 -0.30 -26.38
C GLY A 220 -18.68 -1.60 -26.16
N ASP A 221 -19.72 -1.52 -25.34
CA ASP A 221 -20.69 -2.60 -25.20
C ASP A 221 -21.84 -2.49 -26.21
N HIS A 222 -22.65 -3.55 -26.31
CA HIS A 222 -23.81 -3.56 -27.20
C HIS A 222 -24.91 -2.57 -26.80
N THR A 223 -24.94 -2.11 -25.54
CA THR A 223 -25.93 -1.12 -25.08
C THR A 223 -25.58 0.30 -25.50
N GLY A 224 -24.33 0.53 -25.94
CA GLY A 224 -23.81 1.85 -26.32
C GLY A 224 -23.55 2.78 -25.13
N ARG A 225 -23.90 2.38 -23.90
CA ARG A 225 -23.76 3.20 -22.68
C ARG A 225 -22.48 2.92 -21.91
N ARG A 226 -21.79 1.81 -22.17
CA ARG A 226 -20.52 1.47 -21.51
C ARG A 226 -19.36 1.59 -22.48
N ARG A 227 -18.22 2.03 -21.96
CA ARG A 227 -16.90 1.91 -22.61
C ARG A 227 -15.94 1.31 -21.60
N GLN A 228 -15.22 0.26 -21.98
CA GLN A 228 -14.15 -0.30 -21.19
C GLN A 228 -12.82 0.27 -21.69
N VAL A 229 -12.00 0.84 -20.79
CA VAL A 229 -10.65 1.28 -21.14
C VAL A 229 -9.76 0.05 -21.32
N THR A 230 -9.04 -0.02 -22.45
CA THR A 230 -8.21 -1.17 -22.81
C THR A 230 -6.72 -0.86 -22.65
N GLY A 231 -5.90 -1.92 -22.58
CA GLY A 231 -4.43 -1.81 -22.54
C GLY A 231 -3.85 -1.29 -21.21
N ARG A 232 -4.63 -1.34 -20.12
CA ARG A 232 -4.24 -0.83 -18.80
C ARG A 232 -4.28 -1.92 -17.72
N GLY A 233 -3.49 -1.72 -16.66
CA GLY A 233 -3.43 -2.64 -15.52
C GLY A 233 -4.69 -2.66 -14.66
N ARG A 234 -5.30 -1.50 -14.36
CA ARG A 234 -6.57 -1.41 -13.61
C ARG A 234 -7.75 -1.51 -14.57
N SER A 235 -8.78 -2.26 -14.18
CA SER A 235 -10.05 -2.28 -14.90
C SER A 235 -10.81 -0.96 -14.65
N LEU A 236 -10.98 -0.18 -15.71
CA LEU A 236 -11.57 1.16 -15.68
C LEU A 236 -12.54 1.31 -16.85
N GLY A 237 -13.66 1.99 -16.63
CA GLY A 237 -14.62 2.26 -17.71
C GLY A 237 -15.24 3.64 -17.66
N LEU A 238 -16.06 3.92 -18.67
CA LEU A 238 -16.95 5.06 -18.78
C LEU A 238 -18.39 4.56 -18.83
N PHE A 239 -19.30 5.27 -18.17
CA PHE A 239 -20.72 4.97 -18.17
C PHE A 239 -21.56 6.21 -18.46
N GLY A 240 -22.45 6.13 -19.44
CA GLY A 240 -23.29 7.23 -19.91
C GLY A 240 -24.69 7.26 -19.30
N GLY A 241 -25.34 8.42 -19.40
CA GLY A 241 -26.75 8.61 -19.03
C GLY A 241 -26.99 8.83 -17.54
N GLN A 242 -25.98 9.28 -16.79
CA GLN A 242 -26.10 9.62 -15.38
C GLN A 242 -26.26 11.14 -15.19
N ASP A 243 -27.14 11.55 -14.27
CA ASP A 243 -27.31 12.96 -13.90
C ASP A 243 -26.18 13.46 -13.00
N LEU A 244 -25.70 12.59 -12.09
CA LEU A 244 -24.54 12.86 -11.24
C LEU A 244 -23.25 12.49 -11.96
N ALA A 245 -22.41 13.50 -12.20
CA ALA A 245 -21.05 13.27 -12.67
C ALA A 245 -20.14 12.92 -11.50
N THR A 246 -19.76 11.64 -11.40
CA THR A 246 -18.91 11.10 -10.33
C THR A 246 -18.08 9.92 -10.84
N THR A 247 -17.25 9.33 -9.99
CA THR A 247 -16.62 8.04 -10.22
C THR A 247 -17.28 6.99 -9.34
N LEU A 248 -17.90 5.98 -9.94
CA LEU A 248 -18.35 4.79 -9.23
C LEU A 248 -17.12 3.94 -8.90
N CYS A 249 -16.93 3.60 -7.63
CA CYS A 249 -15.92 2.67 -7.17
C CYS A 249 -16.58 1.34 -6.80
N CYS A 250 -16.04 0.24 -7.33
CA CYS A 250 -16.43 -1.12 -6.96
C CYS A 250 -15.39 -1.68 -5.99
N TYR A 251 -15.77 -1.77 -4.71
CA TYR A 251 -14.88 -2.18 -3.62
C TYR A 251 -14.87 -3.70 -3.46
N ALA A 252 -13.68 -4.27 -3.34
CA ALA A 252 -13.49 -5.68 -3.05
C ALA A 252 -14.00 -5.97 -1.63
N VAL A 253 -14.74 -7.06 -1.46
CA VAL A 253 -15.22 -7.57 -0.18
C VAL A 253 -15.12 -9.09 -0.15
N ASP A 254 -15.05 -9.67 1.04
CA ASP A 254 -15.02 -11.13 1.19
C ASP A 254 -16.39 -11.74 0.86
N ASP A 255 -17.46 -11.12 1.34
CA ASP A 255 -18.84 -11.57 1.15
C ASP A 255 -19.76 -10.38 0.81
N VAL A 256 -20.36 -10.43 -0.39
CA VAL A 256 -21.28 -9.39 -0.89
C VAL A 256 -22.60 -9.37 -0.11
N ASP A 257 -23.15 -10.53 0.30
CA ASP A 257 -24.41 -10.57 1.05
C ASP A 257 -24.25 -9.94 2.43
N GLU A 258 -23.18 -10.31 3.13
CA GLU A 258 -22.86 -9.74 4.44
C GLU A 258 -22.63 -8.24 4.32
N THR A 259 -21.87 -7.80 3.31
CA THR A 259 -21.60 -6.38 3.12
C THR A 259 -22.88 -5.60 2.79
N VAL A 260 -23.78 -6.14 1.97
CA VAL A 260 -25.08 -5.52 1.68
C VAL A 260 -25.92 -5.35 2.96
N ALA A 261 -25.90 -6.33 3.86
CA ALA A 261 -26.55 -6.21 5.15
C ALA A 261 -25.92 -5.09 6.01
N LEU A 262 -24.59 -4.98 6.03
CA LEU A 262 -23.86 -3.90 6.73
C LEU A 262 -24.19 -2.52 6.16
N VAL A 263 -24.26 -2.37 4.83
CA VAL A 263 -24.64 -1.12 4.16
C VAL A 263 -26.02 -0.65 4.62
N ARG A 264 -27.00 -1.55 4.59
CA ARG A 264 -28.39 -1.27 5.01
C ARG A 264 -28.44 -0.92 6.51
N ALA A 265 -27.70 -1.63 7.34
CA ALA A 265 -27.64 -1.38 8.79
C ALA A 265 -26.94 -0.06 9.14
N ALA A 266 -25.95 0.36 8.35
CA ALA A 266 -25.23 1.62 8.52
C ALA A 266 -25.98 2.84 7.96
N GLY A 267 -27.20 2.67 7.42
CA GLY A 267 -28.05 3.75 6.92
C GLY A 267 -27.92 4.05 5.43
N GLY A 268 -27.15 3.24 4.70
CA GLY A 268 -27.08 3.29 3.23
C GLY A 268 -28.19 2.48 2.56
N THR A 269 -28.19 2.46 1.23
CA THR A 269 -29.06 1.61 0.41
C THR A 269 -28.24 0.64 -0.41
N ALA A 270 -28.81 -0.53 -0.69
CA ALA A 270 -28.15 -1.55 -1.50
C ALA A 270 -29.19 -2.34 -2.30
N GLY A 271 -28.89 -2.55 -3.59
CA GLY A 271 -29.64 -3.43 -4.47
C GLY A 271 -29.51 -4.90 -4.04
N GLU A 272 -30.30 -5.76 -4.67
CA GLU A 272 -30.12 -7.20 -4.52
C GLU A 272 -28.83 -7.63 -5.25
N PRO A 273 -27.99 -8.47 -4.62
CA PRO A 273 -26.79 -8.94 -5.29
C PRO A 273 -27.08 -9.73 -6.55
N THR A 274 -26.22 -9.58 -7.55
CA THR A 274 -26.32 -10.28 -8.84
C THR A 274 -25.07 -11.09 -9.13
N GLU A 275 -25.24 -12.23 -9.80
CA GLU A 275 -24.15 -13.04 -10.34
C GLU A 275 -23.79 -12.54 -11.74
N GLU A 276 -22.56 -12.05 -11.90
CA GLU A 276 -22.03 -11.62 -13.19
C GLU A 276 -20.87 -12.53 -13.64
N PRO A 277 -20.53 -12.56 -14.94
CA PRO A 277 -19.41 -13.38 -15.44
C PRO A 277 -18.06 -13.10 -14.78
N TYR A 278 -17.90 -11.93 -14.15
CA TYR A 278 -16.68 -11.45 -13.51
C TYR A 278 -16.78 -11.41 -11.98
N GLY A 279 -17.84 -12.00 -11.41
CA GLY A 279 -18.02 -12.15 -9.97
C GLY A 279 -19.40 -11.68 -9.50
N ARG A 280 -19.69 -11.98 -8.24
CA ARG A 280 -20.89 -11.52 -7.56
C ARG A 280 -20.75 -10.05 -7.17
N LEU A 281 -21.78 -9.24 -7.38
CA LEU A 281 -21.75 -7.81 -7.07
C LEU A 281 -23.07 -7.26 -6.56
N ALA A 282 -23.02 -6.09 -5.92
CA ALA A 282 -24.20 -5.31 -5.56
C ALA A 282 -23.94 -3.80 -5.66
N ASP A 283 -24.84 -3.07 -6.32
CA ASP A 283 -24.85 -1.61 -6.32
C ASP A 283 -25.37 -1.07 -4.98
N CYS A 284 -24.69 -0.06 -4.46
CA CYS A 284 -24.92 0.54 -3.16
C CYS A 284 -24.91 2.07 -3.22
N THR A 285 -25.46 2.70 -2.19
CA THR A 285 -25.33 4.13 -1.93
C THR A 285 -25.07 4.32 -0.44
N ASP A 286 -24.11 5.17 -0.10
CA ASP A 286 -23.81 5.46 1.31
C ASP A 286 -24.94 6.26 1.99
N ASP A 287 -24.75 6.56 3.28
CA ASP A 287 -25.71 7.31 4.08
C ASP A 287 -25.79 8.81 3.72
N GLN A 288 -25.03 9.26 2.71
CA GLN A 288 -24.91 10.64 2.26
C GLN A 288 -25.13 10.80 0.74
N GLY A 289 -25.50 9.73 0.03
CA GLY A 289 -25.85 9.76 -1.38
C GLY A 289 -24.71 9.45 -2.36
N VAL A 290 -23.54 9.01 -1.90
CA VAL A 290 -22.42 8.60 -2.77
C VAL A 290 -22.67 7.18 -3.30
N PRO A 291 -22.80 6.98 -4.62
CA PRO A 291 -22.95 5.66 -5.19
C PRO A 291 -21.61 4.90 -5.18
N PHE A 292 -21.66 3.61 -4.86
CA PHE A 292 -20.55 2.68 -4.98
C PHE A 292 -21.08 1.28 -5.27
N ALA A 293 -20.21 0.33 -5.55
CA ALA A 293 -20.57 -1.09 -5.65
C ALA A 293 -19.63 -1.92 -4.78
N VAL A 294 -20.04 -3.13 -4.46
CA VAL A 294 -19.20 -4.14 -3.80
C VAL A 294 -19.17 -5.40 -4.64
N PHE A 295 -18.04 -6.10 -4.63
CA PHE A 295 -17.88 -7.36 -5.36
C PHE A 295 -16.90 -8.29 -4.65
N THR A 296 -17.07 -9.60 -4.86
CA THR A 296 -16.09 -10.58 -4.41
C THR A 296 -15.01 -10.76 -5.47
N PRO A 297 -13.73 -10.44 -5.18
CA PRO A 297 -12.64 -10.62 -6.13
C PRO A 297 -12.39 -12.11 -6.43
N GLY A 298 -12.04 -12.40 -7.68
CA GLY A 298 -11.54 -13.74 -8.04
C GLY A 298 -10.19 -14.05 -7.37
N PRO A 299 -9.80 -15.33 -7.26
CA PRO A 299 -8.60 -15.75 -6.53
C PRO A 299 -7.28 -15.17 -7.09
N ASP A 300 -7.26 -14.83 -8.38
CA ASP A 300 -6.10 -14.26 -9.06
C ASP A 300 -6.17 -12.72 -9.19
N ALA A 301 -7.18 -12.08 -8.58
CA ALA A 301 -7.36 -10.65 -8.67
C ALA A 301 -6.29 -9.92 -7.84
N THR A 302 -5.49 -9.10 -8.51
CA THR A 302 -4.38 -8.37 -7.89
C THR A 302 -4.58 -6.88 -8.00
N ARG A 303 -4.00 -6.15 -7.05
CA ARG A 303 -3.84 -4.70 -7.07
C ARG A 303 -3.09 -4.32 -8.34
N PRO A 304 -3.66 -3.45 -9.17
CA PRO A 304 -3.00 -3.00 -10.38
C PRO A 304 -1.95 -1.93 -10.07
N GLY A 305 -0.97 -1.78 -10.96
CA GLY A 305 -0.06 -0.63 -10.94
C GLY A 305 -0.80 0.67 -11.24
N ASP A 306 -0.33 1.76 -10.66
CA ASP A 306 -1.02 3.06 -10.66
C ASP A 306 -0.08 4.26 -10.92
N THR A 307 1.14 3.99 -11.39
CA THR A 307 2.16 4.98 -11.76
C THR A 307 2.28 5.22 -13.26
N GLU A 308 1.63 4.39 -14.08
CA GLU A 308 1.72 4.48 -15.54
C GLU A 308 0.92 5.69 -16.07
N PRO A 309 1.39 6.40 -17.11
CA PRO A 309 0.71 7.59 -17.63
C PRO A 309 -0.72 7.28 -18.09
N GLY A 310 -1.73 7.87 -17.48
CA GLY A 310 -3.16 7.62 -17.69
C GLY A 310 -3.78 6.64 -16.68
N ALA A 311 -3.02 6.16 -15.69
CA ALA A 311 -3.52 5.33 -14.61
C ALA A 311 -4.23 6.16 -13.53
N LEU A 312 -5.24 5.56 -12.90
CA LEU A 312 -5.90 6.08 -11.70
C LEU A 312 -5.01 5.84 -10.47
N THR A 313 -4.48 6.90 -9.89
CA THR A 313 -3.45 6.84 -8.82
C THR A 313 -3.97 7.24 -7.45
N TYR A 314 -4.95 8.13 -7.41
CA TYR A 314 -5.56 8.59 -6.17
C TYR A 314 -7.06 8.83 -6.35
N LEU A 315 -7.84 8.60 -5.30
CA LEU A 315 -9.26 8.95 -5.23
C LEU A 315 -9.51 9.85 -4.02
N THR A 316 -10.23 10.95 -4.22
CA THR A 316 -10.76 11.76 -3.13
C THR A 316 -12.28 11.58 -3.07
N ILE A 317 -12.78 11.06 -1.95
CA ILE A 317 -14.20 11.08 -1.63
C ILE A 317 -14.50 12.45 -1.01
N GLU A 318 -15.12 13.34 -1.78
CA GLU A 318 -15.58 14.65 -1.30
C GLU A 318 -17.02 14.47 -0.80
N ILE A 319 -17.26 14.74 0.49
CA ILE A 319 -18.52 14.37 1.16
C ILE A 319 -18.98 15.48 2.13
N PRO A 320 -20.30 15.62 2.44
CA PRO A 320 -20.75 16.63 3.39
C PRO A 320 -20.19 16.45 4.80
N ASP A 321 -20.29 15.25 5.38
CA ASP A 321 -19.87 14.95 6.75
C ASP A 321 -18.84 13.82 6.78
N ALA A 322 -17.56 14.18 7.00
CA ALA A 322 -16.47 13.21 7.12
C ALA A 322 -16.56 12.35 8.39
N GLY A 323 -17.21 12.81 9.46
CA GLY A 323 -17.43 12.01 10.66
C GLY A 323 -18.37 10.84 10.39
N ARG A 324 -19.51 11.13 9.75
CA ARG A 324 -20.48 10.12 9.32
C ARG A 324 -19.88 9.15 8.30
N ALA A 325 -19.17 9.67 7.29
CA ALA A 325 -18.54 8.85 6.28
C ALA A 325 -17.52 7.87 6.88
N ARG A 326 -16.71 8.31 7.85
CA ARG A 326 -15.76 7.43 8.55
C ARG A 326 -16.46 6.33 9.35
N ALA A 327 -17.58 6.65 10.01
CA ALA A 327 -18.38 5.65 10.71
C ALA A 327 -18.99 4.63 9.73
N PHE A 328 -19.54 5.11 8.61
CA PHE A 328 -20.13 4.27 7.57
C PHE A 328 -19.08 3.35 6.92
N TYR A 329 -18.06 3.91 6.28
CA TYR A 329 -17.05 3.11 5.56
C TYR A 329 -16.15 2.30 6.50
N GLY A 330 -15.92 2.76 7.74
CA GLY A 330 -15.25 1.97 8.76
C GLY A 330 -16.04 0.71 9.15
N THR A 331 -17.38 0.79 9.16
CA THR A 331 -18.26 -0.35 9.43
C THR A 331 -18.37 -1.27 8.21
N VAL A 332 -18.58 -0.70 7.02
CA VAL A 332 -18.89 -1.47 5.79
C VAL A 332 -17.64 -2.09 5.17
N LEU A 333 -16.51 -1.38 5.15
CA LEU A 333 -15.28 -1.80 4.46
C LEU A 333 -14.11 -2.05 5.42
N GLY A 334 -14.33 -1.90 6.73
CA GLY A 334 -13.25 -2.02 7.72
C GLY A 334 -12.18 -0.92 7.61
N TRP A 335 -12.44 0.15 6.86
CA TRP A 335 -11.49 1.24 6.66
C TRP A 335 -11.11 1.93 7.97
N ARG A 336 -9.84 2.34 8.05
CA ARG A 336 -9.31 3.15 9.15
C ARG A 336 -8.88 4.51 8.61
N PHE A 337 -8.83 5.50 9.49
CA PHE A 337 -8.62 6.88 9.08
C PHE A 337 -7.60 7.57 9.98
N SER A 338 -6.69 8.32 9.36
CA SER A 338 -5.80 9.24 10.06
C SER A 338 -6.02 10.67 9.54
N PRO A 339 -5.83 11.71 10.37
CA PRO A 339 -5.87 13.09 9.89
C PRO A 339 -4.94 13.30 8.70
N GLY A 340 -5.43 13.99 7.68
CA GLY A 340 -4.67 14.39 6.50
C GLY A 340 -3.91 15.71 6.72
N ARG A 341 -3.28 16.20 5.65
CA ARG A 341 -2.50 17.46 5.67
C ARG A 341 -3.36 18.74 5.55
N VAL A 342 -4.63 18.60 5.20
CA VAL A 342 -5.59 19.70 5.03
C VAL A 342 -6.73 19.58 6.03
N ALA A 343 -7.32 20.72 6.39
CA ALA A 343 -8.52 20.75 7.24
C ALA A 343 -9.64 19.88 6.62
N GLU A 344 -10.39 19.17 7.45
CA GLU A 344 -11.43 18.20 7.04
C GLU A 344 -10.94 17.06 6.12
N GLY A 345 -9.62 16.94 5.88
CA GLY A 345 -9.01 15.87 5.10
C GLY A 345 -8.58 14.69 5.96
N TRP A 346 -8.78 13.49 5.45
CA TRP A 346 -8.44 12.22 6.10
C TRP A 346 -7.78 11.28 5.09
N ALA A 347 -6.68 10.64 5.51
CA ALA A 347 -6.11 9.51 4.78
C ALA A 347 -6.86 8.23 5.12
N VAL A 348 -7.19 7.43 4.10
CA VAL A 348 -7.90 6.16 4.25
C VAL A 348 -6.90 5.02 4.20
N HIS A 349 -7.02 4.11 5.18
CA HIS A 349 -6.20 2.91 5.31
C HIS A 349 -7.09 1.68 5.20
N ALA A 350 -6.61 0.65 4.52
CA ALA A 350 -7.29 -0.63 4.46
C ALA A 350 -7.37 -1.26 5.86
N GLY A 351 -8.41 -2.07 6.11
CA GLY A 351 -8.61 -2.70 7.42
C GLY A 351 -7.46 -3.65 7.83
N SER A 352 -6.75 -4.20 6.85
CA SER A 352 -5.57 -5.04 7.03
C SER A 352 -4.29 -4.25 7.39
N GLY A 353 -4.32 -2.93 7.28
CA GLY A 353 -3.18 -2.02 7.45
C GLY A 353 -2.63 -1.50 6.11
N GLY A 354 -2.08 -0.28 6.15
CA GLY A 354 -1.52 0.40 4.98
C GLY A 354 -2.56 1.04 4.05
N ALA A 355 -2.09 1.55 2.90
CA ALA A 355 -2.93 2.26 1.95
C ALA A 355 -3.86 1.32 1.15
N THR A 356 -5.04 1.85 0.79
CA THR A 356 -5.95 1.26 -0.20
C THR A 356 -5.33 1.29 -1.60
N SER A 357 -5.87 0.52 -2.55
CA SER A 357 -5.52 0.60 -3.97
C SER A 357 -6.72 1.02 -4.84
N PRO A 358 -6.71 2.20 -5.49
CA PRO A 358 -5.68 3.23 -5.41
C PRO A 358 -5.67 3.88 -4.02
N THR A 359 -4.67 4.71 -3.76
CA THR A 359 -4.64 5.48 -2.51
C THR A 359 -5.89 6.35 -2.43
N THR A 360 -6.59 6.30 -1.29
CA THR A 360 -7.86 7.00 -1.12
C THR A 360 -7.77 8.02 0.02
N GLY A 361 -8.30 9.20 -0.23
CA GLY A 361 -8.56 10.22 0.76
C GLY A 361 -10.05 10.50 0.90
N LEU A 362 -10.42 11.05 2.05
CA LEU A 362 -11.76 11.53 2.35
C LEU A 362 -11.67 13.02 2.73
N HIS A 363 -12.57 13.84 2.21
CA HIS A 363 -12.63 15.26 2.52
C HIS A 363 -14.07 15.69 2.85
N GLY A 364 -14.27 16.23 4.05
CA GLY A 364 -15.56 16.73 4.54
C GLY A 364 -15.90 18.14 4.03
N GLY A 365 -17.16 18.55 4.18
CA GLY A 365 -17.62 19.91 3.89
C GLY A 365 -18.07 20.16 2.44
N ALA A 366 -18.23 19.12 1.62
CA ALA A 366 -18.78 19.27 0.27
C ALA A 366 -20.31 19.46 0.30
N ASP A 367 -20.87 20.24 -0.63
CA ASP A 367 -22.33 20.39 -0.75
C ASP A 367 -23.02 19.06 -1.12
N THR A 368 -22.36 18.26 -1.95
CA THR A 368 -22.84 16.97 -2.45
C THR A 368 -21.72 15.94 -2.47
N GLY A 369 -22.06 14.70 -2.11
CA GLY A 369 -21.14 13.58 -2.12
C GLY A 369 -20.73 13.18 -3.54
N ARG A 370 -19.41 13.03 -3.77
CA ARG A 370 -18.84 12.58 -5.04
C ARG A 370 -17.45 11.98 -4.85
N VAL A 371 -17.00 11.24 -5.85
CA VAL A 371 -15.63 10.73 -5.91
C VAL A 371 -14.89 11.44 -7.03
N VAL A 372 -13.75 12.05 -6.69
CA VAL A 372 -12.89 12.80 -7.60
C VAL A 372 -11.61 11.99 -7.86
N PRO A 373 -11.39 11.50 -9.07
CA PRO A 373 -10.21 10.72 -9.42
C PRO A 373 -9.00 11.60 -9.77
N MET A 374 -7.81 11.07 -9.54
CA MET A 374 -6.54 11.65 -10.00
C MET A 374 -5.85 10.69 -10.97
N PHE A 375 -5.39 11.23 -12.10
CA PHE A 375 -4.72 10.47 -13.16
C PHE A 375 -3.29 10.93 -13.37
N VAL A 376 -2.39 9.98 -13.63
CA VAL A 376 -0.99 10.25 -13.95
C VAL A 376 -0.86 10.78 -15.37
N VAL A 377 0.02 11.75 -15.61
CA VAL A 377 0.41 12.23 -16.96
C VAL A 377 1.92 12.39 -17.03
N THR A 378 2.50 12.23 -18.23
CA THR A 378 3.94 12.44 -18.44
C THR A 378 4.33 13.91 -18.53
N ASP A 379 3.43 14.75 -19.02
CA ASP A 379 3.63 16.19 -19.18
C ASP A 379 2.34 16.91 -18.77
N ILE A 380 2.34 17.48 -17.57
CA ILE A 380 1.16 18.13 -17.01
C ILE A 380 0.82 19.43 -17.72
N ALA A 381 1.80 20.17 -18.22
CA ALA A 381 1.54 21.43 -18.93
C ALA A 381 0.84 21.15 -20.27
N ALA A 382 1.32 20.14 -21.01
CA ALA A 382 0.68 19.68 -22.23
C ALA A 382 -0.74 19.14 -21.95
N ALA A 383 -0.90 18.30 -20.92
CA ALA A 383 -2.20 17.72 -20.57
C ALA A 383 -3.22 18.79 -20.16
N VAL A 384 -2.84 19.78 -19.36
CA VAL A 384 -3.69 20.95 -19.02
C VAL A 384 -4.08 21.74 -20.26
N GLY A 385 -3.14 21.94 -21.20
CA GLY A 385 -3.44 22.53 -22.51
C GLY A 385 -4.50 21.73 -23.27
N THR A 386 -4.36 20.41 -23.31
CA THR A 386 -5.33 19.51 -23.95
C THR A 386 -6.71 19.59 -23.28
N VAL A 387 -6.78 19.58 -21.94
CA VAL A 387 -8.04 19.73 -21.19
C VAL A 387 -8.78 20.99 -21.61
N ARG A 388 -8.09 22.14 -21.63
CA ARG A 388 -8.66 23.43 -22.03
C ARG A 388 -9.13 23.41 -23.50
N SER A 389 -8.33 22.82 -24.40
CA SER A 389 -8.67 22.73 -25.83
C SER A 389 -9.84 21.77 -26.13
N ALA A 390 -10.03 20.76 -25.28
CA ALA A 390 -11.10 19.77 -25.39
C ALA A 390 -12.43 20.22 -24.78
N GLY A 391 -12.51 21.47 -24.27
CA GLY A 391 -13.73 22.06 -23.71
C GLY A 391 -13.87 21.93 -22.19
N GLY A 392 -12.87 21.40 -21.51
CA GLY A 392 -12.79 21.38 -20.05
C GLY A 392 -12.15 22.65 -19.47
N THR A 393 -12.07 22.72 -18.14
CA THR A 393 -11.32 23.75 -17.42
C THR A 393 -10.22 23.12 -16.59
N ALA A 394 -9.11 23.83 -16.39
CA ALA A 394 -8.00 23.35 -15.58
C ALA A 394 -7.29 24.53 -14.92
N ASP A 395 -6.95 24.36 -13.65
CA ASP A 395 -6.05 25.26 -12.93
C ASP A 395 -4.65 25.21 -13.56
N ASP A 396 -3.83 26.22 -13.25
CA ASP A 396 -2.42 26.16 -13.64
C ASP A 396 -1.68 25.09 -12.83
N PRO A 397 -0.77 24.31 -13.44
CA PRO A 397 0.01 23.30 -12.72
C PRO A 397 0.77 23.91 -11.55
N ALA A 398 0.68 23.28 -10.39
CA ALA A 398 1.34 23.70 -9.16
C ALA A 398 2.01 22.52 -8.45
N ASP A 399 3.13 22.79 -7.77
CA ASP A 399 3.77 21.82 -6.89
C ASP A 399 2.88 21.54 -5.67
N ALA A 400 2.53 20.27 -5.47
CA ALA A 400 1.72 19.81 -4.35
C ALA A 400 2.51 19.04 -3.29
N GLY A 401 3.84 19.00 -3.39
CA GLY A 401 4.75 18.28 -2.49
C GLY A 401 4.87 16.78 -2.76
N TYR A 402 3.96 16.20 -3.55
CA TYR A 402 4.01 14.82 -4.04
C TYR A 402 4.19 14.72 -5.56
N GLY A 403 4.35 15.87 -6.23
CA GLY A 403 4.38 15.99 -7.68
C GLY A 403 3.75 17.31 -8.13
N THR A 404 3.88 17.61 -9.42
CA THR A 404 3.15 18.74 -10.02
C THR A 404 1.73 18.28 -10.32
N SER A 405 0.73 19.02 -9.86
CA SER A 405 -0.68 18.64 -10.04
C SER A 405 -1.55 19.82 -10.50
N ALA A 406 -2.70 19.50 -11.08
CA ALA A 406 -3.69 20.49 -11.52
C ALA A 406 -5.10 19.91 -11.31
N ARG A 407 -6.00 20.73 -10.74
CA ARG A 407 -7.42 20.39 -10.68
C ARG A 407 -8.05 20.73 -12.03
N CYS A 408 -8.86 19.80 -12.52
CA CYS A 408 -9.50 19.89 -13.80
C CYS A 408 -11.01 19.63 -13.68
N THR A 409 -11.76 20.11 -14.66
CA THR A 409 -13.14 19.75 -14.92
C THR A 409 -13.24 19.32 -16.38
N ASP A 410 -13.93 18.22 -16.66
CA ASP A 410 -14.13 17.76 -18.04
C ASP A 410 -15.16 18.63 -18.78
N ASP A 411 -15.40 18.29 -20.05
CA ASP A 411 -16.36 18.96 -20.94
C ASP A 411 -17.84 18.78 -20.50
N GLN A 412 -18.07 18.06 -19.41
CA GLN A 412 -19.39 17.76 -18.86
C GLN A 412 -19.56 18.23 -17.41
N GLY A 413 -18.56 18.91 -16.84
CA GLY A 413 -18.61 19.46 -15.49
C GLY A 413 -18.08 18.53 -14.39
N ALA A 414 -17.48 17.39 -14.73
CA ALA A 414 -16.96 16.44 -13.74
C ALA A 414 -15.54 16.80 -13.31
N ALA A 415 -15.32 16.92 -12.01
CA ALA A 415 -14.01 17.19 -11.45
C ALA A 415 -13.08 15.97 -11.53
N PHE A 416 -11.80 16.21 -11.80
CA PHE A 416 -10.71 15.24 -11.69
C PHE A 416 -9.39 15.98 -11.47
N TRP A 417 -8.33 15.25 -11.12
CA TRP A 417 -6.98 15.79 -11.02
C TRP A 417 -6.04 15.15 -12.02
N LEU A 418 -5.05 15.92 -12.45
CA LEU A 418 -3.88 15.41 -13.15
C LEU A 418 -2.66 15.54 -12.24
N VAL A 419 -1.75 14.58 -12.30
CA VAL A 419 -0.47 14.62 -11.58
C VAL A 419 0.67 14.13 -12.46
N GLN A 420 1.82 14.79 -12.34
CA GLN A 420 3.10 14.37 -12.85
C GLN A 420 4.06 14.24 -11.66
N TYR A 421 4.61 13.03 -11.50
CA TYR A 421 5.57 12.69 -10.44
C TYR A 421 6.99 13.14 -10.77
#